data_AF-A0A1S4EFZ2-F1
#
_entry.id   AF-A0A1S4EFZ2-F1
#
_cell.length_a   1.000
_cell.length_b   1.000
_cell.length_c   1.000
_cell.angle_alpha   90.00
_cell.angle_beta   90.00
_cell.angle_gamma   90.00
#
_symmetry.space_group_name_H-M   'P 1'
#
loop_
_entity.id
_entity.type
_entity.pdbx_description
1 polymer ?
#
loop_
_entity_poly.entity_id
_entity_poly.type
_entity_poly.pdbx_seq_one_letter_code
_entity_poly.pdbx_strand_id
1 'polypeptide(L)'
;MGALGYESTQDRSVIGWNNCGGTLISRTFVLTAAHCIDSSLGPPSYVRLGEHDLSRTNEGARPVDYSVLRVIVHPDYNPTLSNYNDIALLQLRTRVNFTQYIRPACLHHRDVKGETDGKNLTEAVVTGWGNTGFADAPS
;
A
#
# COMPACT_ATOMS: atom_id res chain seq x y z
N MET A 1 5.21 -4.50 2.43
CA MET A 1 4.18 -4.05 1.47
C MET A 1 2.91 -4.86 1.69
N GLY A 2 1.75 -4.37 1.28
CA GLY A 2 0.49 -5.09 1.24
C GLY A 2 -0.28 -4.83 -0.05
N ALA A 3 -1.04 -5.81 -0.49
CA ALA A 3 -1.93 -5.67 -1.65
C ALA A 3 -3.28 -5.11 -1.20
N LEU A 4 -3.84 -4.18 -1.97
CA LEU A 4 -5.16 -3.61 -1.68
C LEU A 4 -6.24 -4.42 -2.40
N GLY A 5 -7.24 -4.86 -1.64
CA GLY A 5 -8.34 -5.70 -2.12
C GLY A 5 -9.60 -4.87 -2.42
N TYR A 6 -10.10 -4.99 -3.64
CA TYR A 6 -11.30 -4.31 -4.12
C TYR A 6 -12.41 -5.33 -4.39
N GLU A 7 -13.61 -5.11 -3.84
CA GLU A 7 -14.78 -5.92 -4.17
C GLU A 7 -15.14 -5.71 -5.65
N SER A 8 -15.35 -6.79 -6.40
CA SER A 8 -15.80 -6.68 -7.78
C SER A 8 -17.22 -6.10 -7.86
N THR A 9 -17.43 -5.24 -8.86
CA THR A 9 -18.72 -4.61 -9.14
C THR A 9 -19.74 -5.61 -9.70
N GLN A 10 -19.29 -6.73 -10.26
CA GLN A 10 -20.15 -7.80 -10.82
C GLN A 10 -20.48 -8.87 -9.78
N ASP A 11 -19.53 -9.21 -8.92
CA ASP A 11 -19.70 -10.20 -7.84
C ASP A 11 -18.89 -9.78 -6.62
N ARG A 12 -19.58 -9.30 -5.58
CA ARG A 12 -18.96 -8.80 -4.34
C ARG A 12 -18.25 -9.88 -3.53
N SER A 13 -18.42 -11.17 -3.87
CA SER A 13 -17.66 -12.26 -3.27
C SER A 13 -16.24 -12.38 -3.84
N VAL A 14 -15.97 -11.72 -4.97
CA VAL A 14 -14.65 -11.72 -5.63
C VAL A 14 -13.88 -10.47 -5.23
N ILE A 15 -12.66 -10.67 -4.73
CA ILE A 15 -11.72 -9.59 -4.38
C ILE A 15 -10.59 -9.54 -5.40
N GLY A 16 -10.41 -8.39 -6.05
CA GLY A 16 -9.27 -8.09 -6.92
C GLY A 16 -8.11 -7.48 -6.14
N TRP A 17 -6.90 -8.01 -6.31
CA TRP A 17 -5.69 -7.64 -5.53
C TRP A 17 -4.59 -6.96 -6.36
N ASN A 18 -4.79 -6.81 -7.67
CA ASN A 18 -3.76 -6.45 -8.64
C ASN A 18 -3.76 -4.96 -9.07
N ASN A 19 -4.54 -4.11 -8.40
CA ASN A 19 -4.70 -2.71 -8.80
C ASN A 19 -3.75 -1.75 -8.07
N CYS A 20 -3.62 -1.92 -6.75
CA CYS A 20 -2.83 -1.02 -5.92
C CYS A 20 -2.14 -1.77 -4.77
N GLY A 21 -1.03 -1.19 -4.32
CA GLY A 21 -0.31 -1.60 -3.13
C GLY A 21 -0.42 -0.57 -2.02
N GLY A 22 0.00 -0.96 -0.82
CA GLY A 22 0.15 -0.09 0.32
C GLY A 22 1.29 -0.51 1.23
N THR A 23 1.65 0.36 2.16
CA THR A 23 2.73 0.14 3.12
C THR A 23 2.20 0.20 4.54
N LEU A 24 2.35 -0.89 5.28
CA LEU A 24 2.05 -0.88 6.71
C LEU A 24 3.00 0.09 7.43
N ILE A 25 2.45 1.05 8.16
CA ILE A 25 3.24 2.05 8.91
C ILE A 25 2.99 1.98 10.43
N SER A 26 1.94 1.27 10.85
CA SER A 26 1.68 0.96 12.26
C SER A 26 0.82 -0.31 12.38
N ARG A 27 0.41 -0.68 13.59
CA ARG A 27 -0.48 -1.84 13.80
C ARG A 27 -1.88 -1.66 13.22
N THR A 28 -2.29 -0.44 12.88
CA THR A 28 -3.67 -0.16 12.43
C THR A 28 -3.73 0.74 11.20
N PHE A 29 -2.59 1.19 10.67
CA PHE A 29 -2.56 2.10 9.53
C PHE A 29 -1.67 1.58 8.42
N VAL A 30 -2.22 1.66 7.21
CA VAL A 30 -1.53 1.41 5.95
C VAL A 30 -1.54 2.71 5.16
N LEU A 31 -0.37 3.10 4.68
CA LEU A 31 -0.16 4.23 3.78
C LEU A 31 -0.33 3.78 2.34
N THR A 32 -1.05 4.56 1.54
CA THR A 32 -1.27 4.30 0.10
C THR A 32 -1.38 5.63 -0.66
N ALA A 33 -1.46 5.54 -1.99
CA ALA A 33 -1.84 6.67 -2.83
C ALA A 33 -3.34 6.98 -2.71
N ALA A 34 -3.71 8.24 -2.88
CA ALA A 34 -5.10 8.70 -2.87
C ALA A 34 -5.85 8.29 -4.14
N HIS A 35 -5.18 8.24 -5.30
CA HIS A 35 -5.81 7.79 -6.54
C HIS A 35 -6.24 6.31 -6.47
N CYS A 36 -5.64 5.50 -5.59
CA CYS A 36 -6.08 4.13 -5.33
C CYS A 36 -7.44 4.05 -4.64
N ILE A 37 -7.91 5.16 -4.06
CA ILE A 37 -9.23 5.27 -3.42
C ILE A 37 -10.27 5.73 -4.45
N ASP A 38 -9.90 6.69 -5.29
CA ASP A 38 -10.72 7.25 -6.37
C ASP A 38 -10.63 6.41 -7.65
N SER A 39 -10.68 5.09 -7.49
CA SER A 39 -10.65 4.15 -8.60
C SER A 39 -12.07 3.83 -9.09
N SER A 40 -12.21 3.36 -10.33
CA SER A 40 -13.50 2.89 -10.86
C SER A 40 -14.09 1.69 -10.10
N LEU A 41 -13.28 1.03 -9.27
CA LEU A 41 -13.69 -0.07 -8.38
C LEU A 41 -14.17 0.42 -7.01
N GLY A 42 -14.09 1.74 -6.74
CA GLY A 42 -14.33 2.32 -5.43
C GLY A 42 -13.13 2.15 -4.48
N PRO A 43 -13.33 2.41 -3.17
CA PRO A 43 -12.27 2.31 -2.18
C PRO A 43 -11.94 0.84 -1.86
N PRO A 44 -10.68 0.55 -1.48
CA PRO A 44 -10.28 -0.80 -1.07
C PRO A 44 -11.01 -1.22 0.21
N SER A 45 -11.49 -2.46 0.22
CA SER A 45 -12.19 -3.07 1.36
C SER A 45 -11.26 -3.90 2.24
N TYR A 46 -10.15 -4.39 1.69
CA TYR A 46 -9.19 -5.25 2.38
C TYR A 46 -7.74 -4.84 2.12
N VAL A 47 -6.85 -5.23 3.03
CA VAL A 47 -5.41 -5.21 2.84
C VAL A 47 -4.85 -6.59 3.14
N ARG A 48 -4.13 -7.18 2.19
CA ARG A 48 -3.40 -8.44 2.36
C ARG A 48 -1.96 -8.16 2.75
N LEU A 49 -1.50 -8.74 3.86
CA LEU A 49 -0.14 -8.59 4.38
C LEU A 49 0.56 -9.93 4.54
N GLY A 50 1.90 -9.94 4.45
CA GLY A 50 2.70 -11.16 4.62
C GLY A 50 2.66 -12.11 3.43
N GLU A 51 2.19 -11.61 2.29
CA GLU A 51 2.24 -12.31 1.01
C GLU A 51 3.65 -12.22 0.41
N HIS A 52 4.12 -13.33 -0.16
CA HIS A 52 5.40 -13.40 -0.86
C HIS A 52 5.18 -13.55 -2.37
N ASP A 53 4.11 -14.23 -2.80
CA ASP A 53 3.81 -14.48 -4.22
C ASP A 53 2.28 -14.41 -4.45
N LEU A 54 1.80 -13.36 -5.12
CA LEU A 54 0.37 -13.23 -5.47
C LEU A 54 -0.09 -14.25 -6.55
N SER A 55 0.82 -14.98 -7.20
CA SER A 55 0.54 -15.93 -8.28
C SER A 55 0.46 -17.40 -7.82
N ARG A 56 0.91 -17.72 -6.60
CA ARG A 56 0.95 -19.09 -6.06
C ARG A 56 0.37 -19.15 -4.65
N THR A 57 -0.58 -20.04 -4.43
CA THR A 57 -1.31 -20.17 -3.15
C THR A 57 -0.59 -20.99 -2.07
N ASN A 58 0.58 -21.60 -2.35
CA ASN A 58 1.17 -22.60 -1.44
C ASN A 58 2.71 -22.69 -1.44
N GLU A 59 3.41 -21.60 -1.11
CA GLU A 59 4.86 -21.62 -0.85
C GLU A 59 5.22 -21.20 0.59
N GLY A 60 4.37 -21.56 1.57
CA GLY A 60 4.62 -21.24 2.99
C GLY A 60 4.42 -19.76 3.36
N ALA A 61 4.01 -18.92 2.41
CA ALA A 61 3.46 -17.60 2.69
C ALA A 61 2.21 -17.75 3.57
N ARG A 62 2.09 -16.87 4.57
CA ARG A 62 0.92 -16.82 5.47
C ARG A 62 0.23 -15.47 5.27
N PRO A 63 -0.36 -15.22 4.08
CA PRO A 63 -1.07 -13.98 3.84
C PRO A 63 -2.21 -13.85 4.85
N VAL A 64 -2.36 -12.66 5.41
CA VAL A 64 -3.45 -12.33 6.32
C VAL A 64 -4.17 -11.12 5.78
N ASP A 65 -5.48 -11.28 5.61
CA ASP A 65 -6.37 -10.23 5.11
C ASP A 65 -6.95 -9.45 6.28
N TYR A 66 -6.80 -8.14 6.23
CA TYR A 66 -7.34 -7.19 7.20
C TYR A 66 -8.40 -6.33 6.52
N SER A 67 -9.60 -6.28 7.10
CA SER A 67 -10.66 -5.40 6.61
C SER A 67 -10.35 -3.94 6.94
N VAL A 68 -10.70 -3.06 5.99
CA VAL A 68 -10.59 -1.61 6.15
C VAL A 68 -11.78 -1.12 6.99
N LEU A 69 -11.47 -0.34 8.01
CA LEU A 69 -12.45 0.35 8.86
C LEU A 69 -12.91 1.64 8.20
N ARG A 70 -11.94 2.45 7.76
CA ARG A 70 -12.19 3.71 7.05
C ARG A 70 -10.97 4.13 6.23
N VAL A 71 -11.23 4.96 5.24
CA VAL A 71 -10.23 5.62 4.40
C VAL A 71 -10.12 7.07 4.81
N ILE A 72 -8.89 7.59 4.84
CA ILE A 72 -8.57 8.98 5.15
C ILE A 72 -7.72 9.51 4.00
N VAL A 73 -8.35 10.22 3.07
CA VAL A 73 -7.66 10.88 1.96
C VAL A 73 -7.04 12.18 2.47
N HIS A 74 -5.87 12.55 1.94
CA HIS A 74 -5.28 13.85 2.24
C HIS A 74 -6.28 14.98 1.91
N PRO A 75 -6.51 15.95 2.82
CA PRO A 75 -7.52 16.98 2.62
C PRO A 75 -7.26 17.83 1.36
N ASP A 76 -6.00 17.98 0.98
CA ASP A 76 -5.57 18.74 -0.20
C ASP A 76 -5.24 17.83 -1.41
N TYR A 77 -5.74 16.59 -1.45
CA TYR A 77 -5.59 15.74 -2.64
C TYR A 77 -6.33 16.36 -3.83
N ASN A 78 -5.63 16.47 -4.96
CA ASN A 78 -6.20 17.02 -6.19
C ASN A 78 -5.87 16.14 -7.41
N PRO A 79 -6.82 15.35 -7.93
CA PRO A 79 -6.60 14.50 -9.10
C PRO A 79 -6.35 15.31 -10.39
N THR A 80 -6.88 16.53 -10.48
CA THR A 80 -6.75 17.38 -11.68
C THR A 80 -5.39 18.09 -11.79
N LEU A 81 -4.68 18.24 -10.67
CA LEU A 81 -3.34 18.84 -10.62
C LEU A 81 -2.25 17.76 -10.58
N SER A 82 -2.29 16.82 -11.53
CA SER A 82 -1.33 15.71 -11.62
C SER A 82 -1.23 14.87 -10.33
N ASN A 83 -2.38 14.60 -9.67
CA ASN A 83 -2.43 13.94 -8.37
C ASN A 83 -1.61 14.68 -7.30
N TYR A 84 -1.84 15.98 -7.15
CA TYR A 84 -1.21 16.73 -6.06
C TYR A 84 -1.66 16.16 -4.71
N ASN A 85 -0.72 15.97 -3.77
CA ASN A 85 -0.95 15.29 -2.48
C ASN A 85 -1.61 13.90 -2.62
N ASP A 86 -1.07 13.07 -3.51
CA ASP A 86 -1.51 11.69 -3.75
C ASP A 86 -1.19 10.73 -2.58
N ILE A 87 -1.83 10.97 -1.44
CA ILE A 87 -1.58 10.24 -0.20
C ILE A 87 -2.89 9.98 0.54
N ALA A 88 -3.05 8.75 1.01
CA ALA A 88 -4.17 8.32 1.81
C ALA A 88 -3.75 7.30 2.86
N LEU A 89 -4.53 7.24 3.95
CA LEU A 89 -4.38 6.25 5.01
C LEU A 89 -5.59 5.33 5.02
N LEU A 90 -5.33 4.03 5.13
CA LEU A 90 -6.33 3.02 5.44
C LEU A 90 -6.21 2.68 6.93
N GLN A 91 -7.27 2.91 7.68
CA GLN A 91 -7.37 2.42 9.05
C GLN A 91 -7.94 1.00 9.03
N LEU A 92 -7.25 0.04 9.64
CA LEU A 92 -7.68 -1.35 9.71
C LEU A 92 -8.65 -1.57 10.87
N ARG A 93 -9.61 -2.49 10.73
CA ARG A 93 -10.58 -2.83 11.78
C ARG A 93 -9.94 -3.52 12.99
N THR A 94 -8.92 -4.34 12.73
CA THR A 94 -8.20 -5.11 13.75
C THR A 94 -6.73 -4.74 13.75
N ARG A 95 -6.08 -4.88 14.92
CA ARG A 95 -4.65 -4.65 15.05
C ARG A 95 -3.89 -5.78 14.36
N VAL A 96 -2.90 -5.40 13.55
CA VAL A 96 -1.97 -6.32 12.91
C VAL A 96 -1.04 -6.94 13.95
N ASN A 97 -0.95 -8.27 13.91
CA ASN A 97 0.04 -9.03 14.65
C ASN A 97 1.33 -9.07 13.84
N PHE A 98 2.39 -8.48 14.39
CA PHE A 98 3.70 -8.48 13.74
C PHE A 98 4.33 -9.85 13.81
N THR A 99 4.98 -10.23 12.71
CA THR A 99 5.67 -11.51 12.55
C THR A 99 7.02 -11.26 11.88
N GLN A 100 7.74 -12.32 11.53
CA GLN A 100 8.92 -12.19 10.67
C GLN A 100 8.56 -11.75 9.23
N TYR A 101 7.30 -11.93 8.82
CA TYR A 101 6.82 -11.59 7.46
C TYR A 101 6.00 -10.30 7.41
N ILE A 102 5.50 -9.84 8.56
CA ILE A 102 4.65 -8.63 8.65
C ILE A 102 5.28 -7.66 9.63
N ARG A 103 5.87 -6.60 9.10
CA ARG A 103 6.46 -5.49 9.88
C ARG A 103 6.13 -4.15 9.23
N PRO A 104 5.97 -3.09 10.03
CA PRO A 104 5.76 -1.75 9.49
C PRO A 104 7.06 -1.18 8.92
N ALA A 105 6.95 -0.30 7.93
CA ALA A 105 8.03 0.56 7.50
C ALA A 105 8.15 1.79 8.41
N CYS A 106 9.35 2.34 8.52
CA CYS A 106 9.58 3.61 9.20
C CYS A 106 9.11 4.77 8.33
N LEU A 107 8.56 5.81 8.96
CA LEU A 107 8.34 7.09 8.30
C LEU A 107 9.52 8.00 8.62
N HIS A 108 10.03 8.68 7.59
CA HIS A 108 11.02 9.72 7.80
C HIS A 108 10.37 10.92 8.51
N HIS A 109 10.94 11.33 9.64
CA HIS A 109 10.58 12.56 10.31
C HIS A 109 11.71 13.57 10.12
N ARG A 110 11.38 14.86 9.97
CA ARG A 110 12.40 15.91 10.02
C ARG A 110 12.75 16.13 11.48
N ASP A 111 13.97 15.81 11.89
CA ASP A 111 14.41 16.16 13.24
C ASP A 111 14.56 17.68 13.38
N VAL A 112 14.52 18.16 14.63
CA VAL A 112 14.51 19.58 15.05
C VAL A 112 15.67 20.41 14.47
N LYS A 113 16.71 19.76 13.92
CA LYS A 113 17.85 20.41 13.26
C LYS A 113 17.72 20.62 11.74
N GLY A 114 16.60 20.20 11.11
CA GLY A 114 16.43 20.34 9.66
C GLY A 114 17.34 19.42 8.84
N GLU A 115 18.01 18.47 9.49
CA GLU A 115 18.72 17.38 8.84
C GLU A 115 17.71 16.32 8.44
N THR A 116 17.45 16.22 7.14
CA THR A 116 16.74 15.07 6.57
C THR A 116 17.71 13.89 6.59
N ASP A 117 17.37 12.86 7.36
CA ASP A 117 17.97 11.53 7.27
C ASP A 117 17.70 11.02 5.84
N GLY A 118 18.64 11.27 4.93
CA GLY A 118 18.37 11.20 3.49
C GLY A 118 19.30 11.96 2.56
N LYS A 119 20.08 12.94 3.05
CA LYS A 119 20.95 13.77 2.18
C LYS A 119 22.03 12.98 1.40
N ASN A 120 22.29 11.72 1.76
CA ASN A 120 23.24 10.82 1.10
C ASN A 120 22.62 9.48 0.64
N LEU A 121 21.30 9.39 0.49
CA LEU A 121 20.67 8.18 -0.07
C LEU A 121 20.89 8.15 -1.58
N THR A 122 21.79 7.28 -2.03
CA THR A 122 22.08 7.07 -3.47
C THR A 122 21.24 5.95 -4.08
N GLU A 123 20.58 5.15 -3.25
CA GLU A 123 19.84 3.96 -3.67
C GLU A 123 18.48 3.91 -2.97
N ALA A 124 17.47 3.48 -3.72
CA ALA A 124 16.12 3.24 -3.22
C ALA A 124 15.62 1.89 -3.75
N VAL A 125 14.90 1.14 -2.92
CA VAL A 125 14.34 -0.15 -3.29
C VAL A 125 12.83 0.00 -3.48
N VAL A 126 12.35 -0.34 -4.68
CA VAL A 126 10.93 -0.43 -4.99
C VAL A 126 10.54 -1.91 -5.02
N THR A 127 9.48 -2.27 -4.32
CA THR A 127 8.93 -3.64 -4.33
C THR A 127 7.47 -3.58 -4.75
N GLY A 128 7.01 -4.58 -5.50
CA GLY A 128 5.63 -4.66 -5.99
C GLY A 128 5.32 -6.01 -6.63
N TRP A 129 4.04 -6.24 -6.95
CA TRP A 129 3.60 -7.28 -7.88
C TRP A 129 3.18 -6.70 -9.24
N GLY A 130 3.54 -5.45 -9.52
CA GLY A 130 3.28 -4.79 -10.79
C GLY A 130 4.18 -5.30 -11.91
N ASN A 131 3.74 -5.13 -13.16
CA ASN A 131 4.52 -5.47 -14.35
C ASN A 131 5.83 -4.64 -14.37
N THR A 132 6.98 -5.31 -14.36
CA THR A 132 8.31 -4.68 -14.33
C THR A 132 8.76 -4.12 -15.69
N GLY A 133 7.93 -4.20 -16.73
CA GLY A 133 8.29 -3.84 -18.11
C GLY A 133 8.74 -2.40 -18.39
N PHE A 134 8.70 -1.50 -17.40
CA PHE A 134 9.22 -0.13 -17.52
C PHE A 134 10.58 0.10 -16.83
N ALA A 135 11.15 -0.91 -16.16
CA ALA A 135 12.45 -0.80 -15.49
C ALA A 135 13.63 -1.38 -16.30
N ASP A 136 13.37 -2.08 -17.42
CA ASP A 136 14.39 -2.75 -18.24
C ASP A 136 14.61 -2.10 -19.62
N ALA A 137 14.36 -0.79 -19.76
CA ALA A 137 14.88 -0.04 -20.91
C ALA A 137 16.21 0.63 -20.51
N PRO A 138 17.38 0.00 -20.78
CA PRO A 138 18.63 0.72 -20.71
C PRO A 138 18.60 1.82 -21.78
N SER A 139 18.89 3.05 -21.35
CA SER A 139 19.24 4.17 -22.23
C SER A 139 20.38 3.81 -23.16
#